data_AF-A0A5C8M6W1-F1
#
_entry.id   AF-A0A5C8M6W1-F1
#
_cell.length_a   1.000
_cell.length_b   1.000
_cell.length_c   1.000
_cell.angle_alpha   90.00
_cell.angle_beta   90.00
_cell.angle_gamma   90.00
#
_symmetry.space_group_name_H-M   'P 1'
#
loop_
_entity.id
_entity.type
_entity.pdbx_description
1 polymer ?
#
loop_
_entity_poly.entity_id
_entity_poly.type
_entity_poly.pdbx_seq_one_letter_code
_entity_poly.pdbx_strand_id
1 'polypeptide(L)' 'MWSVYETMFAWLEQSPDYELDKSEDVLGMETVPLEPLNALTIPYEAIETFDFTMFYPMRKKSGV' A
#
# COMPACT_ATOMS: atom_id res chain seq x y z
N MET A 1 -10.83 0.80 -1.64
CA MET A 1 -9.51 1.33 -1.26
C MET A 1 -9.17 0.91 0.18
N TRP A 2 -9.92 1.34 1.19
CA TRP A 2 -9.68 0.98 2.61
C TRP A 2 -9.53 -0.54 2.87
N SER A 3 -10.38 -1.37 2.27
CA SER A 3 -10.33 -2.83 2.39
C SER A 3 -9.02 -3.47 1.89
N VAL A 4 -8.32 -2.83 0.95
CA VAL A 4 -7.03 -3.34 0.43
C VAL A 4 -5.93 -3.18 1.48
N TYR A 5 -5.87 -2.03 2.16
CA TYR A 5 -4.94 -1.81 3.28
C TYR A 5 -5.21 -2.80 4.41
N GLU A 6 -6.48 -2.96 4.79
CA GLU A 6 -6.87 -3.93 5.82
C GLU A 6 -6.43 -5.35 5.46
N THR A 7 -6.68 -5.78 4.22
CA THR A 7 -6.29 -7.11 3.75
C THR A 7 -4.77 -7.30 3.77
N MET A 8 -4.02 -6.33 3.25
CA MET A 8 -2.56 -6.39 3.18
C MET A 8 -1.92 -6.38 4.57
N PHE A 9 -2.37 -5.50 5.47
CA PHE A 9 -1.81 -5.42 6.82
C PHE A 9 -2.24 -6.60 7.69
N ALA A 10 -3.48 -7.09 7.57
CA ALA A 10 -3.91 -8.30 8.27
C ALA A 10 -3.14 -9.55 7.82
N TRP A 11 -2.75 -9.62 6.54
CA TRP A 11 -1.84 -10.66 6.06
C TRP A 11 -0.44 -10.50 6.67
N LEU A 12 0.11 -9.28 6.71
CA LEU A 12 1.43 -9.02 7.31
C LEU A 12 1.47 -9.33 8.81
N GLU A 13 0.41 -9.05 9.56
CA GLU A 13 0.31 -9.36 10.99
C GLU A 13 0.46 -10.86 11.28
N GLN A 14 0.01 -11.71 10.37
CA GLN A 14 0.15 -13.17 10.44
C GLN A 14 1.57 -13.66 10.10
N SER A 15 2.43 -12.81 9.55
CA SER A 15 3.80 -13.17 9.19
C SER A 15 4.62 -13.55 10.44
N PRO A 16 5.30 -14.71 10.46
CA PRO A 16 6.08 -15.12 11.63
C PRO A 16 7.35 -14.29 11.82
N ASP A 17 7.94 -13.82 10.71
CA ASP A 17 9.29 -13.26 10.69
C ASP A 17 9.32 -11.73 10.56
N TYR A 18 8.26 -11.12 10.07
CA TYR A 18 8.25 -9.70 9.68
C TYR A 18 7.06 -8.96 10.26
N GLU A 19 7.26 -7.66 10.47
CA GLU A 19 6.22 -6.71 10.84
C GLU A 19 6.43 -5.37 10.13
N LEU A 20 5.38 -4.56 10.10
CA LEU A 20 5.46 -3.20 9.56
C LEU A 20 6.44 -2.38 10.40
N ASP A 21 7.35 -1.66 9.75
CA ASP A 21 8.19 -0.70 10.47
C ASP A 21 7.38 0.57 10.72
N LYS A 22 7.02 0.79 11.99
CA LYS A 22 6.25 1.96 12.47
C LYS A 22 7.14 2.98 13.18
N SER A 23 8.45 2.90 12.98
CA SER A 23 9.40 3.86 13.53
C SER A 23 9.12 5.26 12.99
N GLU A 24 9.46 6.27 13.78
CA GLU A 24 9.35 7.66 13.35
C GLU A 24 10.13 7.88 12.03
N ASP A 25 9.57 8.71 11.15
CA ASP A 25 10.09 9.01 9.81
C ASP A 25 10.16 7.85 8.81
N VAL A 26 9.71 6.65 9.16
CA VAL A 26 9.59 5.51 8.24
C VAL A 26 8.24 5.54 7.54
N LEU A 27 8.24 5.88 6.26
CA LEU A 27 7.03 6.06 5.46
C LEU A 27 6.90 5.01 4.36
N GLY A 28 5.66 4.59 4.12
CA GLY A 28 5.29 3.85 2.92
C GLY A 28 5.19 4.77 1.70
N MET A 29 5.27 4.16 0.52
CA MET A 29 5.06 4.82 -0.75
C MET A 29 3.90 4.16 -1.48
N GLU A 30 3.02 4.98 -2.05
CA GLU A 30 2.01 4.55 -2.99
C GLU A 30 2.25 5.26 -4.31
N THR A 31 2.29 4.48 -5.40
CA THR A 31 2.45 5.00 -6.75
C THR A 31 1.29 4.57 -7.61
N VAL A 32 0.73 5.53 -8.33
CA VAL A 32 -0.34 5.31 -9.29
C VAL A 32 0.29 5.45 -10.68
N PRO A 33 0.55 4.34 -11.40
CA PRO A 33 1.16 4.40 -12.73
C PRO A 33 0.11 4.89 -13.73
N LEU A 34 -0.03 6.22 -13.83
CA LEU A 34 -0.91 6.85 -14.81
C LEU A 34 -0.15 7.08 -16.11
N GLU A 35 0.12 6.00 -16.83
CA GLU A 35 0.59 6.10 -18.21
C GLU A 35 -0.51 5.59 -19.17
N PRO A 36 -0.90 6.34 -20.22
CA PRO A 36 -0.53 7.72 -20.60
C PRO A 36 -1.63 8.77 -20.32
N LEU A 37 -2.71 8.42 -19.60
CA LEU A 37 -3.85 9.32 -19.37
C LEU A 37 -3.64 10.20 -18.13
N ASN A 38 -3.73 11.51 -18.32
CA ASN A 38 -3.78 12.46 -17.21
C ASN A 38 -5.00 12.15 -16.32
N ALA A 39 -4.80 11.66 -15.10
CA ALA A 39 -5.90 11.29 -14.20
C ALA A 39 -6.86 12.45 -13.90
N LEU A 40 -6.40 13.71 -13.99
CA LEU A 40 -7.26 14.88 -13.79
C LEU A 40 -8.25 15.11 -14.93
N THR A 41 -8.11 14.37 -16.04
CA THR A 41 -8.99 14.46 -17.21
C THR A 41 -10.01 13.32 -17.30
N ILE A 42 -9.87 12.29 -16.46
CA ILE A 42 -10.82 11.17 -16.41
C ILE A 42 -11.98 11.60 -15.50
N PRO A 43 -13.22 11.68 -16.01
CA PRO A 43 -14.38 11.95 -15.17
C PRO A 43 -14.48 10.87 -14.07
N TYR A 44 -14.77 11.29 -12.84
CA TYR A 44 -14.84 10.37 -11.69
C TYR A 44 -15.78 9.18 -11.94
N GLU A 45 -16.92 9.42 -12.60
CA GLU A 45 -17.92 8.39 -12.92
C GLU A 45 -17.42 7.32 -13.91
N ALA A 46 -16.34 7.59 -14.64
CA ALA A 46 -15.75 6.67 -15.61
C ALA A 46 -14.63 5.79 -15.00
N ILE A 47 -14.29 5.97 -13.72
CA ILE A 47 -13.27 5.18 -13.03
C ILE A 47 -13.93 3.92 -12.46
N GLU A 48 -13.86 2.81 -13.19
CA GLU A 48 -14.34 1.50 -12.72
C GLU A 48 -13.29 0.75 -11.89
N THR A 49 -12.02 0.91 -12.24
CA THR A 49 -10.87 0.29 -11.55
C THR A 49 -9.78 1.33 -11.29
N PHE A 50 -9.05 1.14 -10.20
CA PHE A 50 -7.93 2.01 -9.82
C PHE A 50 -6.71 1.16 -9.53
N ASP A 51 -5.72 1.25 -10.41
CA ASP A 51 -4.46 0.53 -10.30
C ASP A 51 -3.44 1.36 -9.55
N PHE A 52 -2.84 0.77 -8.52
CA PHE A 52 -1.83 1.40 -7.69
C PHE A 52 -0.87 0.34 -7.17
N THR A 53 0.34 0.78 -6.85
CA THR A 53 1.36 -0.05 -6.23
C THR A 53 1.68 0.50 -4.86
N MET A 54 1.72 -0.38 -3.86
CA MET A 54 2.01 -0.06 -2.47
C MET A 54 3.35 -0.67 -2.07
N PHE A 55 4.25 0.15 -1.55
CA PHE A 55 5.53 -0.26 -0.98
C PHE A 55 5.61 0.19 0.47
N TYR A 56 5.61 -0.78 1.40
CA TYR A 56 5.68 -0.49 2.83
C TYR A 56 6.96 -1.05 3.44
N PRO A 57 7.72 -0.23 4.19
CA PRO A 57 8.85 -0.70 4.96
C PRO A 57 8.44 -1.79 5.95
N MET A 58 9.20 -2.87 5.94
CA MET A 58 9.04 -3.98 6.86
C MET A 58 10.35 -4.19 7.61
N ARG A 59 10.26 -4.61 8.86
CA ARG A 59 11.41 -5.03 9.65
C ARG A 59 11.23 -6.47 10.11
N LYS A 60 12.36 -7.13 10.36
CA LYS A 60 12.33 -8.44 11.00
C LYS A 60 11.82 -8.28 12.42
N LYS A 61 10.90 -9.13 12.85
CA LYS A 61 10.49 -9.20 14.25
C LYS A 61 11.75 -9.52 15.06
N SER A 62 12.03 -8.71 16.07
CA SER A 62 13.05 -9.07 17.06
C SER A 62 12.57 -10.34 17.74
N GLY A 63 13.25 -11.45 17.46
CA GLY A 63 12.98 -12.70 18.14
C GLY A 63 13.18 -12.55 19.65
N VAL A 64 12.36 -13.29 20.40
CA VAL A 64 12.59 -13.65 21.80
C VAL A 64 14.03 -14.14 22.00
#